data_AF-A0A4P7HLS5-F1
#
_entry.id   AF-A0A4P7HLS5-F1
#
_cell.length_a   1.000
_cell.length_b   1.000
_cell.length_c   1.000
_cell.angle_alpha   90.00
_cell.angle_beta   90.00
_cell.angle_gamma   90.00
#
_symmetry.space_group_name_H-M   'P 1'
#
loop_
_entity.id
_entity.type
_entity.pdbx_description
1 polymer ?
#
loop_
_entity_poly.entity_id
_entity_poly.type
_entity_poly.pdbx_seq_one_letter_code
_entity_poly.pdbx_strand_id
1 'polypeptide(L)'
;MAITPPPTPPNTGNPAQLEERADAFFGWFPSFVADFNDDLPLLRGKTWATRTGSANAITLTAGVVSQTVGTQVRFRAAGTNTGAATINLDGLGAVACRTITGIALPAGYIRTDTETVATYDGTFWVLDRQIERGENSNGEFVRFADGTQICTELLVSTGSINTVWTFPASFGVRADAISATAVTTAGNARIVTFAGIGGPTSVSAQLRTLSDAAAENGSLAWVVATGRWY
;
A
#
# COMPACT_ATOMS: atom_id res chain seq x y z
N MET A 1 11.20 -17.00 -18.74
CA MET A 1 12.34 -16.27 -19.35
C MET A 1 13.25 -17.27 -20.03
N ALA A 2 12.87 -17.70 -21.23
CA ALA A 2 13.70 -18.50 -22.12
C ALA A 2 13.28 -18.13 -23.53
N ILE A 3 14.08 -17.31 -24.19
CA ILE A 3 13.89 -17.02 -25.62
C ILE A 3 14.16 -18.33 -26.37
N THR A 4 13.24 -18.70 -27.26
CA THR A 4 13.39 -19.87 -28.11
C THR A 4 14.69 -19.74 -28.92
N PRO A 5 15.63 -20.69 -28.84
CA PRO A 5 16.90 -20.60 -29.54
C PRO A 5 16.68 -20.50 -31.07
N PRO A 6 17.46 -19.68 -31.78
CA PRO A 6 17.37 -19.61 -33.23
C PRO A 6 17.79 -20.96 -33.85
N PRO A 7 17.19 -21.34 -35.00
CA PRO A 7 17.68 -22.45 -35.80
C PRO A 7 19.06 -22.12 -36.40
N THR A 8 19.71 -23.12 -37.00
CA THR A 8 21.04 -22.90 -37.60
C THR A 8 20.94 -21.86 -38.71
N PRO A 9 21.72 -20.75 -38.65
CA PRO A 9 21.60 -19.70 -39.64
C PRO A 9 22.05 -20.17 -41.03
N PRO A 10 21.45 -19.62 -42.10
CA PRO A 10 21.91 -19.85 -43.46
C PRO A 10 23.36 -19.36 -43.59
N ASN A 11 24.23 -20.15 -44.21
CA ASN A 11 25.63 -19.80 -44.42
C ASN A 11 26.10 -20.23 -45.82
N THR A 12 27.07 -19.50 -46.36
CA THR A 12 27.62 -19.73 -47.70
C THR A 12 28.53 -20.96 -47.79
N GLY A 13 28.91 -21.56 -46.65
CA GLY A 13 29.73 -22.76 -46.57
C GLY A 13 28.97 -24.07 -46.84
N ASN A 14 27.63 -24.03 -46.86
CA ASN A 14 26.79 -25.17 -47.26
C ASN A 14 25.61 -24.68 -48.13
N PRO A 15 25.85 -24.34 -49.41
CA PRO A 15 24.83 -23.76 -50.28
C PRO A 15 23.64 -24.70 -50.52
N ALA A 16 23.83 -26.02 -50.41
CA ALA A 16 22.76 -27.01 -50.58
C ALA A 16 21.64 -26.90 -49.52
N GLN A 17 21.91 -26.29 -48.37
CA GLN A 17 20.94 -26.11 -47.28
C GLN A 17 20.57 -24.64 -47.04
N LEU A 18 20.97 -23.72 -47.92
CA LEU A 18 20.80 -22.30 -47.69
C LEU A 18 19.31 -21.89 -47.63
N GLU A 19 18.50 -22.37 -48.57
CA GLU A 19 17.07 -22.06 -48.67
C GLU A 19 16.29 -22.64 -47.47
N GLU A 20 16.49 -23.92 -47.16
CA GLU A 20 15.86 -24.58 -46.01
C GLU A 20 16.16 -23.85 -44.69
N ARG A 21 17.41 -23.45 -44.48
CA ARG A 21 17.82 -22.71 -43.28
C ARG A 21 17.30 -21.28 -43.26
N ALA A 22 17.20 -20.63 -44.41
CA ALA A 22 16.60 -19.29 -44.51
C ALA A 22 15.11 -19.35 -44.14
N ASP A 23 14.37 -20.31 -44.69
CA ASP A 23 12.95 -20.52 -44.38
C ASP A 23 12.73 -20.84 -42.90
N ALA A 24 13.55 -21.72 -42.32
CA ALA A 24 13.51 -22.02 -40.89
C ALA A 24 13.77 -20.78 -40.03
N PHE A 25 14.77 -19.97 -40.40
CA PHE A 25 15.09 -18.73 -39.67
C PHE A 25 13.98 -17.68 -39.78
N PHE A 26 13.39 -17.51 -40.98
CA PHE A 26 12.24 -16.63 -41.17
C PHE A 26 11.00 -17.10 -40.41
N GLY A 27 10.76 -18.42 -40.37
CA GLY A 27 9.68 -19.03 -39.59
C GLY A 27 9.87 -18.91 -38.07
N TRP A 28 11.12 -18.77 -37.60
CA TRP A 28 11.43 -18.58 -36.18
C TRP A 28 11.19 -17.13 -35.69
N PHE A 29 11.35 -16.11 -36.53
CA PHE A 29 11.19 -14.71 -36.12
C PHE A 29 9.87 -14.38 -35.40
N PRO A 30 8.70 -14.85 -35.86
CA PRO A 30 7.45 -14.65 -35.12
C PRO A 30 7.50 -15.19 -33.69
N SER A 31 8.17 -16.33 -33.46
CA SER A 31 8.35 -16.91 -32.13
C SER A 31 9.28 -16.06 -31.28
N PHE A 32 10.40 -15.60 -31.85
CA PHE A 32 11.28 -14.64 -31.17
C PHE A 32 10.55 -13.37 -30.74
N VAL A 33 9.73 -12.79 -31.63
CA VAL A 33 8.97 -11.58 -31.33
C VAL A 33 7.94 -11.85 -30.23
N ALA A 34 7.28 -13.00 -30.23
CA ALA A 34 6.36 -13.40 -29.17
C ALA A 34 7.08 -13.52 -27.82
N ASP A 35 8.17 -14.28 -27.76
CA ASP A 35 8.97 -14.47 -26.55
C ASP A 35 9.50 -13.13 -26.00
N PHE A 36 9.99 -12.26 -26.89
CA PHE A 36 10.45 -10.94 -26.52
C PHE A 36 9.31 -10.07 -25.96
N ASN A 37 8.14 -10.10 -26.60
CA ASN A 37 6.97 -9.35 -26.16
C ASN A 37 6.43 -9.81 -24.79
N ASP A 38 6.57 -11.09 -24.46
CA ASP A 38 6.21 -11.61 -23.14
C ASP A 38 7.18 -11.17 -22.04
N ASP A 39 8.45 -10.98 -22.38
CA ASP A 39 9.49 -10.53 -21.44
C ASP A 39 9.58 -8.99 -21.35
N LEU A 40 9.17 -8.25 -22.39
CA LEU A 40 9.18 -6.77 -22.44
C LEU A 40 8.64 -6.07 -21.17
N PRO A 41 7.52 -6.50 -20.55
CA PRO A 41 6.99 -5.87 -19.35
C PRO A 41 7.95 -5.94 -18.16
N LEU A 42 8.78 -6.99 -18.10
CA LEU A 42 9.78 -7.20 -17.04
C LEU A 42 11.02 -6.34 -17.27
N LEU A 43 11.41 -6.12 -18.52
CA LEU A 43 12.56 -5.28 -18.87
C LEU A 43 12.32 -3.79 -18.62
N ARG A 44 11.07 -3.32 -18.73
CA ARG A 44 10.71 -1.89 -18.58
C ARG A 44 10.60 -1.42 -17.13
N GLY A 45 10.61 -2.34 -16.16
CA GLY A 45 10.45 -2.01 -14.74
C GLY A 45 9.11 -1.33 -14.42
N LYS A 46 9.06 -0.51 -13.36
CA LYS A 46 7.86 0.21 -12.90
C LYS A 46 7.44 1.31 -13.88
N THR A 47 6.72 0.94 -14.93
CA THR A 47 6.32 1.84 -16.01
C THR A 47 5.21 2.80 -15.53
N TRP A 48 5.32 4.09 -15.87
CA TRP A 48 4.25 5.05 -15.60
C TRP A 48 3.07 4.78 -16.54
N ALA A 49 1.89 4.60 -15.96
CA ALA A 49 0.65 4.38 -16.71
C ALA A 49 -0.26 5.62 -16.62
N THR A 50 -0.82 6.02 -17.76
CA THR A 50 -1.94 6.96 -17.77
C THR A 50 -3.21 6.23 -17.33
N ARG A 51 -4.12 6.94 -16.66
CA ARG A 51 -5.32 6.33 -16.06
C ARG A 51 -6.61 6.95 -16.58
N THR A 52 -7.63 6.10 -16.75
CA THR A 52 -9.02 6.49 -16.96
C THR A 52 -9.93 5.59 -16.10
N GLY A 53 -11.25 5.65 -16.31
CA GLY A 53 -12.22 4.86 -15.53
C GLY A 53 -12.61 5.51 -14.20
N SER A 54 -13.08 4.67 -13.28
CA SER A 54 -13.57 5.09 -11.95
C SER A 54 -12.59 4.71 -10.84
N ALA A 55 -12.88 5.11 -9.60
CA ALA A 55 -12.03 4.80 -8.45
C ALA A 55 -11.91 3.29 -8.14
N ASN A 56 -12.90 2.47 -8.54
CA ASN A 56 -12.92 1.02 -8.30
C ASN A 56 -12.79 0.19 -9.59
N ALA A 57 -12.90 0.82 -10.76
CA ALA A 57 -12.69 0.18 -12.06
C ALA A 57 -11.71 1.05 -12.86
N ILE A 58 -10.43 0.77 -12.64
CA ILE A 58 -9.32 1.57 -13.14
C ILE A 58 -8.89 1.00 -14.49
N THR A 59 -8.81 1.84 -15.50
CA THR A 59 -8.19 1.48 -16.78
C THR A 59 -6.84 2.16 -16.87
N LEU A 60 -5.79 1.39 -17.13
CA LEU A 60 -4.42 1.88 -17.24
C LEU A 60 -3.90 1.70 -18.67
N THR A 61 -3.10 2.65 -19.14
CA THR A 61 -2.42 2.56 -20.43
C THR A 61 -0.93 2.78 -20.23
N ALA A 62 -0.14 1.75 -20.52
CA ALA A 62 1.33 1.76 -20.39
C ALA A 62 2.03 1.25 -21.67
N GLY A 63 1.25 0.84 -22.68
CA GLY A 63 1.77 0.25 -23.91
C GLY A 63 2.39 -1.12 -23.67
N VAL A 64 1.80 -1.90 -22.77
CA VAL A 64 2.14 -3.29 -22.50
C VAL A 64 1.32 -4.18 -23.43
N VAL A 65 1.97 -5.19 -24.01
CA VAL A 65 1.37 -6.10 -24.99
C VAL A 65 1.03 -7.48 -24.42
N SER A 66 1.54 -7.80 -23.22
CA SER A 66 1.31 -9.05 -22.52
C SER A 66 1.34 -8.81 -21.01
N GLN A 67 0.45 -9.48 -20.25
CA GLN A 67 0.36 -9.33 -18.80
C GLN A 67 1.08 -10.49 -18.10
N THR A 68 2.40 -10.53 -18.21
CA THR A 68 3.24 -11.55 -17.58
C THR A 68 3.35 -11.34 -16.07
N VAL A 69 3.44 -12.42 -15.30
CA VAL A 69 3.72 -12.37 -13.84
C VAL A 69 4.97 -11.51 -13.60
N GLY A 70 4.87 -10.58 -12.66
CA GLY A 70 5.93 -9.62 -12.35
C GLY A 70 5.83 -8.30 -13.10
N THR A 71 4.87 -8.13 -14.02
CA THR A 71 4.59 -6.83 -14.65
C THR A 71 4.31 -5.78 -13.58
N GLN A 72 5.00 -4.64 -13.63
CA GLN A 72 4.82 -3.55 -12.68
C GLN A 72 4.41 -2.26 -13.38
N VAL A 73 3.36 -1.64 -12.88
CA VAL A 73 2.93 -0.30 -13.31
C VAL A 73 2.79 0.61 -12.10
N ARG A 74 3.05 1.90 -12.31
CA ARG A 74 2.77 2.94 -11.33
C ARG A 74 1.82 3.97 -11.93
N PHE A 75 0.89 4.43 -11.12
CA PHE A 75 -0.11 5.41 -11.53
C PHE A 75 -0.48 6.29 -10.34
N ARG A 76 -0.98 7.49 -10.64
CA ARG A 76 -1.72 8.30 -9.67
C ARG A 76 -3.20 8.03 -9.88
N ALA A 77 -4.03 7.98 -8.83
CA ALA A 77 -5.48 7.69 -8.96
C ALA A 77 -6.36 8.95 -9.10
N ALA A 78 -7.54 8.82 -9.73
CA ALA A 78 -8.50 9.93 -9.92
C ALA A 78 -9.40 10.14 -8.73
N GLY A 79 -9.78 9.05 -8.10
CA GLY A 79 -10.53 9.05 -6.87
C GLY A 79 -9.97 7.98 -5.96
N THR A 80 -10.18 8.19 -4.67
CA THR A 80 -9.93 7.19 -3.65
C THR A 80 -10.90 6.03 -3.84
N ASN A 81 -10.41 4.79 -3.80
CA ASN A 81 -11.27 3.62 -3.92
C ASN A 81 -12.24 3.55 -2.73
N THR A 82 -13.49 3.16 -2.98
CA THR A 82 -14.53 3.02 -1.96
C THR A 82 -14.74 1.57 -1.53
N GLY A 83 -13.97 0.64 -2.09
CA GLY A 83 -13.98 -0.78 -1.78
C GLY A 83 -13.04 -1.55 -2.71
N ALA A 84 -13.36 -2.82 -2.98
CA ALA A 84 -12.59 -3.64 -3.92
C ALA A 84 -12.49 -2.96 -5.29
N ALA A 85 -11.28 -2.96 -5.86
CA ALA A 85 -11.00 -2.35 -7.15
C ALA A 85 -10.45 -3.38 -8.15
N THR A 86 -10.52 -3.02 -9.43
CA THR A 86 -9.93 -3.75 -10.55
C THR A 86 -9.05 -2.84 -11.39
N ILE A 87 -8.04 -3.41 -12.04
CA ILE A 87 -7.21 -2.75 -13.04
C ILE A 87 -7.34 -3.50 -14.36
N ASN A 88 -7.69 -2.78 -15.42
CA ASN A 88 -7.59 -3.23 -16.80
C ASN A 88 -6.40 -2.54 -17.46
N LEU A 89 -5.28 -3.26 -17.63
CA LEU A 89 -4.06 -2.72 -18.23
C LEU A 89 -4.07 -2.93 -19.74
N ASP A 90 -4.00 -1.84 -20.50
CA ASP A 90 -3.91 -1.83 -21.97
C ASP A 90 -5.01 -2.66 -22.67
N GLY A 91 -6.16 -2.86 -22.01
CA GLY A 91 -7.28 -3.64 -22.54
C GLY A 91 -7.11 -5.16 -22.45
N LEU A 92 -6.09 -5.66 -21.75
CA LEU A 92 -5.78 -7.09 -21.61
C LEU A 92 -6.76 -7.86 -20.70
N GLY A 93 -7.67 -7.14 -20.03
CA GLY A 93 -8.69 -7.71 -19.16
C GLY A 93 -8.66 -7.09 -17.77
N ALA A 94 -9.83 -6.93 -17.16
CA ALA A 94 -9.94 -6.41 -15.80
C ALA A 94 -9.54 -7.48 -14.79
N VAL A 95 -8.52 -7.19 -13.99
CA VAL A 95 -8.00 -8.08 -12.95
C VAL A 95 -8.21 -7.43 -11.57
N ALA A 96 -8.60 -8.24 -10.59
CA ALA A 96 -8.88 -7.76 -9.23
C ALA A 96 -7.60 -7.30 -8.50
N CYS A 97 -7.73 -6.26 -7.68
CA CYS A 97 -6.65 -5.74 -6.87
C CYS A 97 -6.69 -6.27 -5.43
N ARG A 98 -5.52 -6.51 -4.86
CA ARG A 98 -5.30 -6.93 -3.47
C ARG A 98 -4.25 -6.07 -2.78
N THR A 99 -4.33 -6.01 -1.45
CA THR A 99 -3.28 -5.41 -0.62
C THR A 99 -2.03 -6.28 -0.66
N ILE A 100 -0.91 -5.77 -0.12
CA ILE A 100 0.31 -6.58 0.08
C ILE A 100 0.11 -7.77 1.03
N THR A 101 -0.95 -7.76 1.83
CA THR A 101 -1.33 -8.87 2.73
C THR A 101 -2.30 -9.86 2.08
N GLY A 102 -2.68 -9.64 0.82
CA GLY A 102 -3.51 -10.56 0.03
C GLY A 102 -5.02 -10.42 0.24
N ILE A 103 -5.51 -9.41 0.97
CA ILE A 103 -6.95 -9.16 1.07
C ILE A 103 -7.45 -8.27 -0.07
N ALA A 104 -8.77 -8.29 -0.34
CA ALA A 104 -9.36 -7.34 -1.28
C ALA A 104 -9.14 -5.91 -0.79
N LEU A 105 -8.98 -4.96 -1.71
CA LEU A 105 -8.66 -3.59 -1.30
C LEU A 105 -9.73 -2.98 -0.39
N PRO A 106 -9.34 -2.49 0.80
CA PRO A 106 -10.23 -1.75 1.68
C PRO A 106 -10.44 -0.35 1.11
N ALA A 107 -11.56 0.28 1.49
CA ALA A 107 -11.82 1.67 1.14
C ALA A 107 -10.67 2.57 1.64
N GLY A 108 -10.23 3.53 0.81
CA GLY A 108 -9.13 4.42 1.20
C GLY A 108 -7.72 3.92 0.89
N TYR A 109 -7.55 2.69 0.39
CA TYR A 109 -6.23 2.14 0.11
C TYR A 109 -5.50 2.88 -1.01
N ILE A 110 -6.17 3.10 -2.14
CA ILE A 110 -5.67 3.87 -3.26
C ILE A 110 -5.89 5.34 -2.97
N ARG A 111 -4.82 6.13 -3.01
CA ARG A 111 -4.82 7.57 -2.74
C ARG A 111 -4.64 8.39 -4.01
N THR A 112 -5.16 9.61 -3.99
CA THR A 112 -5.06 10.56 -5.12
C THR A 112 -3.86 11.49 -5.04
N ASP A 113 -3.26 11.63 -3.85
CA ASP A 113 -2.16 12.54 -3.57
C ASP A 113 -0.77 11.91 -3.75
N THR A 114 -0.70 10.59 -3.94
CA THR A 114 0.55 9.84 -4.16
C THR A 114 0.42 8.78 -5.26
N GLU A 115 1.55 8.23 -5.67
CA GLU A 115 1.62 7.14 -6.64
C GLU A 115 1.29 5.80 -5.95
N THR A 116 0.54 4.96 -6.65
CA THR A 116 0.31 3.55 -6.28
C THR A 116 1.10 2.69 -7.24
N VAL A 117 1.79 1.67 -6.72
CA VAL A 117 2.50 0.68 -7.54
C VAL A 117 1.68 -0.60 -7.55
N ALA A 118 1.34 -1.10 -8.73
CA ALA A 118 0.68 -2.38 -8.92
C ALA A 118 1.65 -3.39 -9.53
N THR A 119 1.77 -4.56 -8.91
CA THR A 119 2.55 -5.69 -9.43
C THR A 119 1.60 -6.85 -9.72
N TYR A 120 1.65 -7.40 -10.93
CA TYR A 120 0.84 -8.56 -11.28
C TYR A 120 1.49 -9.84 -10.74
N ASP A 121 0.77 -10.65 -9.97
CA ASP A 121 1.29 -11.91 -9.40
C ASP A 121 0.93 -13.16 -10.22
N GLY A 122 0.22 -12.99 -11.33
CA GLY A 122 -0.33 -14.08 -12.15
C GLY A 122 -1.82 -14.34 -11.96
N THR A 123 -2.43 -13.78 -10.91
CA THR A 123 -3.88 -13.89 -10.63
C THR A 123 -4.50 -12.55 -10.26
N PHE A 124 -3.78 -11.72 -9.51
CA PHE A 124 -4.22 -10.44 -8.96
C PHE A 124 -3.18 -9.35 -9.20
N TRP A 125 -3.64 -8.10 -9.15
CA TRP A 125 -2.77 -6.95 -8.95
C TRP A 125 -2.51 -6.74 -7.47
N VAL A 126 -1.27 -6.93 -7.02
CA VAL A 126 -0.85 -6.60 -5.65
C VAL A 126 -0.44 -5.14 -5.61
N LEU A 127 -1.17 -4.34 -4.85
CA LEU A 127 -0.96 -2.90 -4.75
C LEU A 127 -0.15 -2.55 -3.51
N ASP A 128 0.95 -1.85 -3.75
CA ASP A 128 1.72 -1.17 -2.72
C ASP A 128 1.43 0.34 -2.76
N ARG A 129 1.47 0.96 -1.59
CA ARG A 129 1.17 2.39 -1.41
C ARG A 129 2.25 3.04 -0.56
N GLN A 130 2.48 4.32 -0.83
CA GLN A 130 3.36 5.11 0.03
C GLN A 130 2.78 5.22 1.45
N ILE A 131 3.69 5.30 2.41
CA ILE A 131 3.36 5.57 3.81
C ILE A 131 2.60 6.90 3.87
N GLU A 132 1.46 6.89 4.56
CA GLU A 132 0.70 8.11 4.84
C GLU A 132 1.09 8.66 6.19
N ARG A 133 1.23 9.98 6.26
CA ARG A 133 1.44 10.72 7.50
C ARG A 133 0.49 11.90 7.51
N GLY A 134 0.00 12.25 8.69
CA GLY A 134 -0.82 13.43 8.88
C GLY A 134 -0.84 13.87 10.33
N GLU A 135 -1.26 15.10 10.55
CA GLU A 135 -1.35 15.74 11.86
C GLU A 135 -2.64 16.54 11.96
N ASN A 136 -3.21 16.62 13.16
CA ASN A 136 -4.29 17.52 13.50
C ASN A 136 -4.23 17.87 14.99
N SER A 137 -5.25 18.55 15.51
CA SER A 137 -5.33 18.93 16.93
C SER A 137 -5.30 17.74 17.89
N ASN A 138 -5.54 16.53 17.41
CA ASN A 138 -5.59 15.30 18.19
C ASN A 138 -4.32 14.45 18.00
N GLY A 139 -3.23 15.05 17.52
CA GLY A 139 -1.94 14.42 17.34
C GLY A 139 -1.58 14.07 15.90
N GLU A 140 -0.64 13.14 15.77
CA GLU A 140 -0.06 12.69 14.51
C GLU A 140 -0.40 11.22 14.24
N PHE A 141 -0.42 10.83 12.97
CA PHE A 141 -0.58 9.43 12.58
C PHE A 141 0.34 9.02 11.42
N VAL A 142 0.58 7.71 11.34
CA VAL A 142 1.26 7.04 10.24
C VAL A 142 0.44 5.82 9.81
N ARG A 143 0.18 5.64 8.52
CA ARG A 143 -0.43 4.43 7.95
C ARG A 143 0.50 3.74 6.96
N PHE A 144 0.64 2.44 7.13
CA PHE A 144 1.43 1.55 6.28
C PHE A 144 0.53 0.75 5.32
N ALA A 145 1.12 0.26 4.23
CA ALA A 145 0.43 -0.53 3.22
C ALA A 145 -0.14 -1.86 3.77
N ASP A 146 0.52 -2.44 4.78
CA ASP A 146 0.09 -3.69 5.43
C ASP A 146 -1.14 -3.52 6.34
N GLY A 147 -1.66 -2.30 6.46
CA GLY A 147 -2.79 -1.96 7.33
C GLY A 147 -2.39 -1.45 8.70
N THR A 148 -1.11 -1.48 9.06
CA THR A 148 -0.67 -0.94 10.35
C THR A 148 -0.88 0.57 10.40
N GLN A 149 -1.46 1.05 11.50
CA GLN A 149 -1.58 2.46 11.84
C GLN A 149 -0.98 2.72 13.21
N ILE A 150 -0.26 3.82 13.32
CA ILE A 150 0.30 4.32 14.58
C ILE A 150 -0.22 5.75 14.75
N CYS A 151 -0.79 6.04 15.91
CA CYS A 151 -1.21 7.38 16.32
C CYS A 151 -0.39 7.80 17.53
N THR A 152 -0.01 9.08 17.62
CA THR A 152 0.77 9.63 18.74
C THR A 152 0.30 11.04 19.10
N GLU A 153 0.31 11.38 20.37
CA GLU A 153 0.02 12.74 20.84
C GLU A 153 0.79 13.06 22.14
N LEU A 154 1.12 14.32 22.37
CA LEU A 154 1.40 14.84 23.70
C LEU A 154 0.08 15.31 24.32
N LEU A 155 -0.59 14.41 25.03
CA LEU A 155 -1.90 14.66 25.61
C LEU A 155 -1.79 15.50 26.88
N VAL A 156 -2.62 16.53 27.01
CA VAL A 156 -2.82 17.26 28.27
C VAL A 156 -4.04 16.70 28.97
N SER A 157 -3.84 16.07 30.13
CA SER A 157 -4.98 15.70 30.98
C SER A 157 -5.62 16.96 31.55
N THR A 158 -6.94 17.03 31.43
CA THR A 158 -7.73 18.02 32.17
C THR A 158 -7.94 17.51 33.59
N GLY A 159 -8.18 18.38 34.57
CA GLY A 159 -8.45 18.00 35.97
C GLY A 159 -9.74 17.18 36.18
N SER A 160 -10.21 16.47 35.15
CA SER A 160 -11.28 15.49 35.23
C SER A 160 -10.72 14.09 35.43
N ILE A 161 -11.51 13.27 36.10
CA ILE A 161 -11.21 11.88 36.46
C ILE A 161 -10.73 11.04 35.26
N ASN A 162 -11.19 11.32 34.04
CA ASN A 162 -10.71 10.71 32.79
C ASN A 162 -10.50 11.78 31.71
N THR A 163 -9.38 11.71 30.99
CA THR A 163 -9.11 12.46 29.76
C THR A 163 -9.37 11.55 28.56
N VAL A 164 -10.12 12.05 27.57
CA VAL A 164 -10.36 11.34 26.32
C VAL A 164 -9.29 11.77 25.32
N TRP A 165 -8.50 10.81 24.86
CA TRP A 165 -7.70 10.99 23.65
C TRP A 165 -8.53 10.55 22.46
N THR A 166 -8.97 11.51 21.65
CA THR A 166 -9.51 11.23 20.31
C THR A 166 -8.33 10.95 19.39
N PHE A 167 -8.35 9.86 18.63
CA PHE A 167 -7.25 9.58 17.72
C PHE A 167 -7.23 10.58 16.54
N PRO A 168 -6.04 10.95 16.04
CA PRO A 168 -5.91 11.83 14.88
C PRO A 168 -6.38 11.14 13.58
N ALA A 169 -6.45 9.82 13.57
CA ALA A 169 -7.03 9.00 12.51
C ALA A 169 -7.76 7.80 13.12
N SER A 170 -8.91 7.41 12.56
CA SER A 170 -9.64 6.24 13.04
C SER A 170 -8.94 4.94 12.67
N PHE A 171 -9.01 3.95 13.56
CA PHE A 171 -8.72 2.54 13.27
C PHE A 171 -9.93 1.88 12.62
N GLY A 172 -9.73 0.78 11.88
CA GLY A 172 -10.80 0.06 11.18
C GLY A 172 -11.83 -0.56 12.13
N VAL A 173 -11.38 -1.07 13.29
CA VAL A 173 -12.24 -1.67 14.32
C VAL A 173 -11.97 -1.07 15.69
N ARG A 174 -10.74 -1.21 16.19
CA ARG A 174 -10.24 -0.59 17.42
C ARG A 174 -8.71 -0.47 17.36
N ALA A 175 -8.12 0.32 18.24
CA ALA A 175 -6.69 0.19 18.51
C ALA A 175 -6.40 -1.18 19.12
N ASP A 176 -5.38 -1.88 18.61
CA ASP A 176 -4.96 -3.20 19.09
C ASP A 176 -4.12 -3.08 20.37
N ALA A 177 -3.31 -2.02 20.48
CA ALA A 177 -2.54 -1.72 21.67
C ALA A 177 -2.45 -0.20 21.90
N ILE A 178 -2.34 0.18 23.18
CA ILE A 178 -2.10 1.57 23.57
C ILE A 178 -1.05 1.56 24.67
N SER A 179 -0.12 2.52 24.57
CA SER A 179 0.85 2.81 25.62
C SER A 179 0.83 4.30 25.93
N ALA A 180 1.09 4.62 27.19
CA ALA A 180 1.16 5.99 27.64
C ALA A 180 2.28 6.13 28.66
N THR A 181 3.01 7.24 28.60
CA THR A 181 4.07 7.58 29.53
C THR A 181 3.80 8.97 30.08
N ALA A 182 3.63 9.07 31.40
CA ALA A 182 3.46 10.36 32.05
C ALA A 182 4.74 11.20 31.90
N VAL A 183 4.58 12.48 31.57
CA VAL A 183 5.69 13.42 31.48
C VAL A 183 5.83 14.12 32.82
N THR A 184 7.02 14.11 33.41
CA THR A 184 7.31 14.83 34.65
C THR A 184 7.55 16.30 34.33
N THR A 185 6.68 17.17 34.85
CA THR A 185 6.87 18.63 34.82
C THR A 185 6.76 19.08 36.28
N ALA A 186 7.84 19.62 36.85
CA ALA A 186 7.90 20.14 38.23
C ALA A 186 7.88 19.10 39.39
N GLY A 187 8.66 18.01 39.30
CA GLY A 187 9.15 17.28 40.49
C GLY A 187 8.20 16.30 41.20
N ASN A 188 6.95 16.20 40.77
CA ASN A 188 5.94 15.29 41.34
C ASN A 188 5.97 13.90 40.67
N ALA A 189 5.76 12.83 41.45
CA ALA A 189 5.61 11.49 40.90
C ALA A 189 4.29 11.40 40.11
N ARG A 190 4.34 10.83 38.90
CA ARG A 190 3.18 10.72 38.02
C ARG A 190 3.06 9.31 37.47
N ILE A 191 1.83 8.82 37.39
CA ILE A 191 1.49 7.58 36.71
C ILE A 191 0.33 7.86 35.75
N VAL A 192 0.38 7.24 34.58
CA VAL A 192 -0.73 7.23 33.63
C VAL A 192 -1.32 5.82 33.59
N THR A 193 -2.64 5.75 33.58
CA THR A 193 -3.41 4.51 33.51
C THR A 193 -4.46 4.64 32.43
N PHE A 194 -4.84 3.53 31.81
CA PHE A 194 -6.00 3.51 30.91
C PHE A 194 -7.27 3.40 31.73
N ALA A 195 -8.22 4.30 31.48
CA ALA A 195 -9.43 4.41 32.28
C ALA A 195 -10.59 3.61 31.67
N GLY A 196 -11.25 2.76 32.48
CA GLY A 196 -12.58 2.21 32.19
C GLY A 196 -12.66 0.76 31.68
N ILE A 197 -13.85 0.17 31.81
CA ILE A 197 -14.25 -1.19 31.40
C ILE A 197 -14.43 -1.33 29.87
N GLY A 198 -14.37 -0.21 29.12
CA GLY A 198 -14.70 -0.16 27.69
C GLY A 198 -13.56 -0.36 26.69
N GLY A 199 -12.30 -0.34 27.11
CA GLY A 199 -11.13 -0.47 26.22
C GLY A 199 -11.02 0.62 25.13
N PRO A 200 -9.99 0.55 24.26
CA PRO A 200 -9.92 1.37 23.06
C PRO A 200 -11.10 1.13 22.11
N THR A 201 -11.57 2.22 21.49
CA THR A 201 -12.49 2.16 20.36
C THR A 201 -11.73 2.35 19.03
N SER A 202 -12.44 2.47 17.91
CA SER A 202 -11.86 2.87 16.62
C SER A 202 -11.40 4.34 16.61
N VAL A 203 -11.94 5.19 17.48
CA VAL A 203 -11.76 6.65 17.39
C VAL A 203 -11.17 7.29 18.63
N SER A 204 -11.12 6.58 19.76
CA SER A 204 -10.65 7.16 21.02
C SER A 204 -10.23 6.12 22.05
N ALA A 205 -9.46 6.61 23.03
CA ALA A 205 -9.14 5.92 24.27
C ALA A 205 -9.28 6.86 25.46
N GLN A 206 -9.60 6.30 26.62
CA GLN A 206 -9.66 7.06 27.87
C GLN A 206 -8.41 6.79 28.70
N LEU A 207 -7.81 7.86 29.21
CA LEU A 207 -6.63 7.82 30.05
C LEU A 207 -6.89 8.60 31.33
N ARG A 208 -6.18 8.24 32.38
CA ARG A 208 -6.12 8.97 33.64
C ARG A 208 -4.67 9.16 34.03
N THR A 209 -4.29 10.40 34.25
CA THR A 209 -2.99 10.75 34.85
C THR A 209 -3.20 11.06 36.32
N LEU A 210 -2.48 10.36 37.18
CA LEU A 210 -2.48 10.54 38.63
C LEU A 210 -1.15 11.17 39.03
N SER A 211 -1.19 12.07 40.01
CA SER A 211 0.01 12.66 40.61
C SER A 211 -0.10 12.70 42.13
N ASP A 212 1.03 12.77 42.82
CA ASP A 212 1.13 12.97 44.28
C ASP A 212 0.90 14.42 44.72
N ALA A 213 0.58 15.33 43.79
CA ALA A 213 0.24 16.71 44.10
C ALA A 213 -1.16 16.84 44.72
N ALA A 214 -1.28 17.59 45.82
CA ALA A 214 -2.55 17.85 46.53
C ALA A 214 -3.56 18.72 45.76
N ALA A 215 -3.32 19.02 44.47
CA ALA A 215 -4.22 19.75 43.59
C ALA A 215 -4.09 19.22 42.15
N GLU A 216 -5.22 19.00 41.48
CA GLU A 216 -5.35 18.49 40.11
C GLU A 216 -4.75 19.46 39.09
N ASN A 217 -3.43 19.41 38.90
CA ASN A 217 -2.75 20.16 37.85
C ASN A 217 -2.77 19.36 36.56
N GLY A 218 -3.21 19.99 35.47
CA GLY A 218 -3.21 19.41 34.15
C GLY A 218 -1.85 18.76 33.85
N SER A 219 -1.87 17.45 33.64
CA SER A 219 -0.65 16.65 33.53
C SER A 219 -0.44 16.19 32.10
N LEU A 220 0.80 16.23 31.64
CA LEU A 220 1.18 15.82 30.30
C LEU A 220 1.45 14.31 30.24
N ALA A 221 1.03 13.65 29.16
CA ALA A 221 1.36 12.27 28.87
C ALA A 221 1.66 12.10 27.37
N TRP A 222 2.79 11.45 27.05
CA TRP A 222 3.00 10.93 25.71
C TRP A 222 2.15 9.70 25.52
N VAL A 223 1.29 9.69 24.51
CA VAL A 223 0.41 8.56 24.21
C VAL A 223 0.71 8.03 22.81
N VAL A 224 0.66 6.71 22.67
CA VAL A 224 0.78 6.00 21.39
C VAL A 224 -0.27 4.91 21.31
N ALA A 225 -0.97 4.85 20.19
CA ALA A 225 -1.92 3.78 19.86
C ALA A 225 -1.47 3.11 18.56
N THR A 226 -1.52 1.79 18.54
CA THR A 226 -1.23 0.98 17.35
C THR A 226 -2.43 0.08 17.04
N GLY A 227 -2.66 -0.17 15.76
CA GLY A 227 -3.76 -1.03 15.31
C GLY A 227 -3.84 -1.09 13.80
N ARG A 228 -4.98 -1.58 13.29
CA ARG A 228 -5.24 -1.61 11.84
C ARG A 228 -6.12 -0.45 11.39
N TRP A 229 -5.80 0.19 10.26
CA TRP A 229 -6.66 1.22 9.66
C TRP A 229 -7.74 0.64 8.74
N TYR A 230 -7.65 -0.65 8.40
CA TYR A 230 -8.66 -1.43 7.69
C TYR A 230 -8.79 -2.85 8.24
#